data_AF-A0A4W5NXR7-F1
#
_entry.id   AF-A0A4W5NXR7-F1
#
_cell.length_a   1.000
_cell.length_b   1.000
_cell.length_c   1.000
_cell.angle_alpha   90.00
_cell.angle_beta   90.00
_cell.angle_gamma   90.00
#
_symmetry.space_group_name_H-M   'P 1'
#
loop_
_entity.id
_entity.type
_entity.pdbx_description
1 polymer ?
#
loop_
_entity_poly.entity_id
_entity_poly.type
_entity_poly.pdbx_seq_one_letter_code
_entity_poly.pdbx_strand_id
1 'polypeptide(L)'
;SYRLLSLQQLSRRTISSSARRQVDNMVKEKQKLFQADNGIPVHLKGGAKDAILYRLTMALTVFGSGFVVYELLNAAMPKKA
;
A
#
# COMPACT_ATOMS: atom_id res chain seq x y z
N SER A 1 52.37 13.93 -2.58
CA SER A 1 51.50 12.76 -2.31
C SER A 1 50.60 12.89 -1.06
N TYR A 2 50.92 13.72 -0.07
CA TYR A 2 50.16 13.82 1.21
C TYR A 2 48.78 14.50 1.13
N ARG A 3 48.57 15.40 0.15
CA ARG A 3 47.29 16.14 -0.02
C ARG A 3 46.14 15.31 -0.57
N LEU A 4 46.45 14.27 -1.34
CA LEU A 4 45.42 13.38 -1.91
C LEU A 4 44.87 12.42 -0.84
N LEU A 5 45.73 11.97 0.07
CA LEU A 5 45.35 11.12 1.19
C LEU A 5 44.46 11.85 2.22
N SER A 6 44.73 13.13 2.48
CA SER A 6 43.87 13.94 3.37
C SER A 6 42.50 14.20 2.76
N LEU A 7 42.41 14.41 1.45
CA LEU A 7 41.14 14.53 0.73
C LEU A 7 40.36 13.21 0.73
N GLN A 8 41.03 12.07 0.58
CA GLN A 8 40.41 10.74 0.72
C GLN A 8 39.90 10.48 2.15
N GLN A 9 40.62 10.92 3.18
CA GLN A 9 40.17 10.83 4.57
C GLN A 9 38.95 11.73 4.85
N LEU A 10 38.91 12.94 4.31
CA LEU A 10 37.76 13.84 4.41
C LEU A 10 36.53 13.29 3.67
N SER A 11 36.73 12.67 2.50
CA SER A 11 35.68 11.97 1.75
C SER A 11 35.14 10.74 2.51
N ARG A 12 36.01 9.95 3.15
CA ARG A 12 35.61 8.78 3.95
C ARG A 12 34.87 9.13 5.25
N ARG A 13 35.06 10.33 5.81
CA ARG A 13 34.34 10.78 7.02
C ARG A 13 32.88 11.15 6.78
N THR A 14 32.45 11.37 5.52
CA THR A 14 31.13 11.98 5.24
C THR A 14 30.06 10.98 4.80
N ILE A 15 30.37 9.68 4.69
CA ILE A 15 29.36 8.66 4.36
C ILE A 15 29.37 7.53 5.39
N SER A 16 29.08 7.88 6.64
CA SER A 16 28.49 6.94 7.60
C SER A 16 27.29 7.62 8.25
N SER A 17 26.30 7.98 7.43
CA SER A 17 24.96 8.27 7.92
C SER A 17 24.15 6.99 7.77
N SER A 18 24.38 6.04 8.66
CA SER A 18 23.23 5.26 9.14
C SER A 18 22.52 6.17 10.14
N ALA A 19 21.88 7.24 9.65
CA ALA A 19 20.83 7.87 10.43
C ALA A 19 19.85 6.74 10.72
N ARG A 20 19.94 6.16 11.92
CA ARG A 20 18.92 5.27 12.44
C ARG A 20 17.68 6.14 12.43
N ARG A 21 16.84 6.01 11.40
CA ARG A 21 15.44 6.40 11.49
C ARG A 21 14.93 5.54 12.63
N GLN A 22 14.99 6.08 13.84
CA GLN A 22 14.38 5.47 14.99
C GLN A 22 12.89 5.58 14.71
N VAL A 23 12.35 4.57 14.05
CA VAL A 23 10.91 4.46 13.83
C VAL A 23 10.33 4.26 15.20
N ASP A 24 9.57 5.25 15.66
CA ASP A 24 8.92 5.15 16.96
C ASP A 24 7.98 3.95 16.98
N ASN A 25 7.95 3.27 18.12
CA ASN A 25 7.05 2.16 18.32
C ASN A 25 5.59 2.66 18.40
N MET A 26 4.88 2.58 17.28
CA MET A 26 3.47 2.98 17.17
C MET A 26 2.47 1.88 17.54
N VAL A 27 2.91 0.72 18.05
CA VAL A 27 2.02 -0.43 18.30
C VAL A 27 0.88 -0.05 19.24
N LYS A 28 1.16 0.69 20.33
CA LYS A 28 0.14 1.11 21.29
C LYS A 28 -0.92 2.02 20.64
N GLU A 29 -0.50 2.95 19.79
CA GLU A 29 -1.41 3.85 19.06
C GLU A 29 -2.30 3.09 18.08
N LYS A 30 -1.72 2.13 17.35
CA LYS A 30 -2.47 1.27 16.43
C LYS A 30 -3.43 0.36 17.17
N GLN A 31 -3.02 -0.24 18.30
CA GLN A 31 -3.89 -1.03 19.15
C GLN A 31 -5.08 -0.21 19.64
N LYS A 32 -4.86 1.02 20.14
CA LYS A 32 -5.94 1.93 20.56
C LYS A 32 -6.93 2.21 19.43
N LEU A 33 -6.44 2.50 18.23
CA LEU A 33 -7.30 2.75 17.06
C LEU A 33 -8.12 1.50 16.67
N PHE A 34 -7.47 0.34 16.55
CA PHE A 34 -8.12 -0.88 16.07
C PHE A 34 -8.93 -1.62 17.15
N GLN A 35 -8.75 -1.28 18.43
CA GLN A 35 -9.53 -1.84 19.54
C GLN A 35 -10.62 -0.89 20.07
N ALA A 36 -10.72 0.33 19.54
CA ALA A 36 -11.81 1.24 19.89
C ALA A 36 -13.18 0.59 19.67
N ASP A 37 -14.06 0.65 20.66
CA ASP A 37 -15.41 0.08 20.60
C ASP A 37 -16.39 1.07 19.96
N ASN A 38 -16.29 1.22 18.65
CA ASN A 38 -17.07 2.16 17.85
C ASN A 38 -17.98 1.47 16.83
N GLY A 39 -18.11 0.14 16.91
CA GLY A 39 -18.91 -0.65 15.96
C GLY A 39 -18.39 -0.69 14.52
N ILE A 40 -17.25 -0.05 14.21
CA ILE A 40 -16.68 -0.05 12.87
C ILE A 40 -16.00 -1.41 12.60
N PRO A 41 -16.32 -2.08 11.47
CA PRO A 41 -15.68 -3.36 11.14
C PRO A 41 -14.18 -3.18 10.87
N VAL A 42 -13.39 -4.21 11.17
CA VAL A 42 -11.91 -4.15 11.13
C VAL A 42 -11.35 -3.68 9.78
N HIS A 43 -11.99 -4.02 8.67
CA HIS A 43 -11.55 -3.65 7.31
C HIS A 43 -11.85 -2.19 6.92
N LEU A 44 -12.54 -1.42 7.78
CA LEU A 44 -12.77 0.02 7.62
C LEU A 44 -12.17 0.85 8.77
N LYS A 45 -11.54 0.18 9.75
CA LYS A 45 -11.15 0.79 11.03
C LYS A 45 -9.94 1.72 10.90
N GLY A 46 -9.18 1.65 9.80
CA GLY A 46 -8.15 2.60 9.42
C GLY A 46 -8.69 3.89 8.77
N GLY A 47 -10.00 4.01 8.58
CA GLY A 47 -10.68 5.25 8.20
C GLY A 47 -10.88 5.44 6.69
N ALA A 48 -10.76 6.69 6.24
CA ALA A 48 -11.17 7.07 4.87
C ALA A 48 -10.43 6.31 3.76
N LYS A 49 -9.14 6.02 3.95
CA LYS A 49 -8.36 5.24 2.98
C LYS A 49 -8.94 3.84 2.78
N ASP A 50 -9.31 3.19 3.87
CA ASP A 50 -9.88 1.85 3.84
C ASP A 50 -11.24 1.85 3.13
N ALA A 51 -12.08 2.87 3.41
CA ALA A 51 -13.36 3.03 2.73
C ALA A 51 -13.22 3.28 1.22
N ILE A 52 -12.27 4.13 0.80
CA ILE A 52 -12.00 4.37 -0.62
C ILE A 52 -11.52 3.08 -1.29
N LEU A 53 -10.57 2.38 -0.66
CA LEU A 53 -10.03 1.14 -1.20
C LEU A 53 -11.11 0.07 -1.35
N TYR A 54 -11.93 -0.12 -0.31
CA TYR A 54 -13.05 -1.06 -0.31
C TYR A 54 -14.02 -0.76 -1.46
N ARG A 55 -14.45 0.50 -1.62
CA ARG A 55 -15.40 0.90 -2.67
C ARG A 55 -14.81 0.71 -4.06
N LEU A 56 -13.53 1.03 -4.26
CA LEU A 56 -12.85 0.81 -5.53
C LEU A 56 -12.77 -0.67 -5.88
N THR A 57 -12.35 -1.51 -4.92
CA THR A 57 -12.27 -2.97 -5.11
C THR A 57 -13.63 -3.57 -5.43
N MET A 58 -14.69 -3.17 -4.71
CA MET A 58 -16.05 -3.60 -4.98
C MET A 58 -16.52 -3.19 -6.38
N ALA A 59 -16.29 -1.92 -6.77
CA ALA A 59 -16.66 -1.43 -8.09
C ALA A 59 -15.98 -2.22 -9.21
N LEU A 60 -14.66 -2.43 -9.10
CA LEU A 60 -13.89 -3.22 -10.06
C LEU A 60 -14.36 -4.67 -10.14
N THR A 61 -14.68 -5.29 -9.00
CA THR A 61 -15.11 -6.70 -8.93
C THR A 61 -16.49 -6.88 -9.56
N VAL A 62 -17.45 -6.01 -9.23
CA VAL A 62 -18.81 -6.05 -9.79
C VAL A 62 -18.76 -5.80 -11.30
N PHE A 63 -18.02 -4.78 -11.72
CA PHE A 63 -17.86 -4.45 -13.14
C PHE A 63 -17.18 -5.60 -13.91
N GLY A 64 -16.06 -6.11 -13.40
CA GLY A 64 -15.32 -7.20 -14.02
C GLY A 64 -16.15 -8.48 -14.13
N SER A 65 -16.91 -8.82 -13.09
CA SER A 65 -17.82 -9.97 -13.12
C SER A 65 -18.92 -9.80 -14.17
N GLY A 66 -19.52 -8.60 -14.26
CA GLY A 66 -20.51 -8.30 -15.30
C GLY A 66 -19.92 -8.38 -16.71
N PHE A 67 -18.70 -7.88 -16.91
CA PHE A 67 -18.01 -7.98 -18.19
C PHE A 67 -17.74 -9.43 -18.60
N VAL A 68 -17.27 -10.27 -17.65
CA VAL A 68 -17.06 -11.70 -17.91
C VAL A 68 -18.38 -12.40 -18.28
N VAL A 69 -19.48 -12.10 -17.60
CA VAL A 69 -20.79 -12.65 -17.95
C VAL A 69 -21.22 -12.22 -19.36
N TYR A 70 -21.04 -10.94 -19.71
CA TYR A 70 -21.33 -10.44 -21.06
C TYR A 70 -20.53 -11.17 -22.13
N GLU A 71 -19.21 -11.30 -21.95
CA GLU A 71 -18.34 -12.03 -22.88
C GLU A 71 -18.70 -13.51 -22.96
N LEU A 72 -19.04 -14.15 -21.84
CA LEU A 72 -19.46 -15.54 -21.82
C LEU A 72 -20.74 -15.76 -22.62
N LEU A 73 -21.73 -14.88 -22.46
CA LEU A 73 -22.99 -14.94 -23.23
C LEU A 73 -22.74 -14.70 -24.73
N ASN A 74 -21.89 -13.73 -25.08
CA ASN A 74 -21.50 -13.45 -26.45
C ASN A 74 -20.75 -14.65 -27.09
N ALA A 75 -19.90 -15.32 -26.32
CA ALA A 75 -19.17 -16.50 -26.76
C ALA A 75 -20.06 -17.76 -26.89
N ALA A 76 -21.07 -17.90 -26.03
CA ALA A 76 -21.98 -19.05 -26.01
C ALA A 76 -23.00 -19.02 -27.15
N MET A 77 -23.33 -17.83 -27.69
CA MET A 77 -24.28 -17.68 -28.79
C MET A 77 -23.61 -17.95 -30.15
N PRO A 78 -24.25 -18.70 -31.06
CA PRO A 78 -23.70 -18.95 -32.39
C PRO A 78 -23.61 -17.63 -33.17
N LYS A 79 -22.42 -17.31 -33.67
CA LYS A 79 -22.22 -16.17 -34.57
C LYS A 79 -22.80 -16.54 -35.93
N LYS A 80 -23.65 -15.65 -36.47
CA LYS A 80 -24.20 -15.82 -37.81
C LYS A 80 -23.04 -15.90 -38.82
N ALA A 81 -23.05 -16.93 -39.66
CA ALA A 81 -22.10 -17.10 -40.76
C ALA A 81 -22.29 -16.02 -41.83
#